data_AF-A0A259S300-F1
#
_entry.id   AF-A0A259S300-F1
#
_cell.length_a   1.000
_cell.length_b   1.000
_cell.length_c   1.000
_cell.angle_alpha   90.00
_cell.angle_beta   90.00
_cell.angle_gamma   90.00
#
_symmetry.space_group_name_H-M   'P 1'
#
loop_
_entity.id
_entity.type
_entity.pdbx_description
1 polymer ?
#
loop_
_entity_poly.entity_id
_entity_poly.type
_entity_poly.pdbx_seq_one_letter_code
_entity_poly.pdbx_strand_id
1 'polypeptide(L)'
;FTLLAGLVVLLSAFAAGEAERIRETAVLRVLGASHRQIMNSLWFEFILIGLLSGLLASIAAGGLGALLALKLFDLPWALDWRIPLYGLAAGTILAALFVPYLGRRVLALPPARSLRG
;
A
#
# COMPACT_ATOMS: atom_id res chain seq x y z
N PHE A 1 11.59 -11.80 -8.03
CA PHE A 1 12.43 -10.72 -7.48
C PHE A 1 11.70 -9.37 -7.42
N THR A 2 11.11 -8.90 -8.51
CA THR A 2 10.35 -7.62 -8.56
C THR A 2 9.17 -7.52 -7.59
N LEU A 3 8.41 -8.60 -7.37
CA LEU A 3 7.35 -8.65 -6.35
C LEU A 3 7.89 -8.49 -4.92
N LEU A 4 9.02 -9.13 -4.60
CA LEU A 4 9.67 -9.00 -3.29
C LEU A 4 10.26 -7.60 -3.09
N ALA A 5 10.87 -7.03 -4.12
CA ALA A 5 11.36 -5.65 -4.08
C ALA A 5 10.21 -4.65 -3.89
N GLY A 6 9.10 -4.83 -4.60
CA GLY A 6 7.87 -4.06 -4.41
C GLY A 6 7.32 -4.18 -2.99
N LEU A 7 7.32 -5.39 -2.42
CA LEU A 7 6.89 -5.63 -1.04
C LEU A 7 7.78 -4.90 -0.02
N VAL A 8 9.10 -4.92 -0.20
CA VAL A 8 10.05 -4.23 0.69
C VAL A 8 9.85 -2.72 0.63
N VAL A 9 9.69 -2.14 -0.58
CA VAL A 9 9.41 -0.71 -0.74
C VAL A 9 8.09 -0.33 -0.04
N LEU A 10 7.07 -1.16 -0.17
CA LEU A 10 5.78 -0.95 0.50
C LEU A 10 5.94 -0.97 2.03
N LEU A 11 6.72 -1.92 2.56
CA LEU A 11 7.01 -2.02 4.00
C LEU A 11 7.85 -0.84 4.51
N SER A 12 8.81 -0.34 3.72
CA SER A 12 9.63 0.82 4.09
C SER A 12 8.83 2.12 4.08
N ALA A 13 7.99 2.34 3.07
CA ALA A 13 7.08 3.49 3.04
C ALA A 13 6.09 3.44 4.21
N PHE A 14 5.62 2.23 4.55
CA PHE A 14 4.75 1.99 5.68
C PHE A 14 5.42 2.32 7.02
N ALA A 15 6.63 1.81 7.25
CA ALA A 15 7.38 2.07 8.49
C ALA A 15 7.73 3.56 8.68
N ALA A 16 7.93 4.31 7.58
CA ALA A 16 8.22 5.74 7.64
C ALA A 16 7.02 6.59 8.11
N GLY A 17 5.78 6.17 7.82
CA GLY A 17 4.57 6.94 8.12
C GLY A 17 3.92 6.64 9.48
N GLU A 18 4.36 5.59 10.19
CA GLU A 18 3.64 5.11 11.37
C GLU A 18 3.77 6.05 12.58
N ALA A 19 4.91 6.75 12.72
CA ALA A 19 5.11 7.75 13.79
C ALA A 19 4.26 9.02 13.60
N GLU A 20 4.09 9.47 12.34
CA GLU A 20 3.27 10.63 11.97
C GLU A 20 1.77 10.36 12.23
N ARG A 21 1.30 9.18 11.80
CA ARG A 21 -0.12 8.76 11.95
C ARG A 21 -0.55 8.57 13.39
N ILE A 22 0.35 8.12 14.27
CA ILE A 22 0.04 7.98 15.71
C ILE A 22 -0.24 9.36 16.33
N ARG A 23 0.50 10.40 15.92
CA ARG A 23 0.27 11.79 16.38
C ARG A 23 -1.05 12.35 15.87
N GLU A 24 -1.34 12.22 14.57
CA GLU A 24 -2.61 12.68 14.00
C GLU A 24 -3.82 11.96 14.62
N THR A 25 -3.73 10.65 14.82
CA THR A 25 -4.83 9.88 15.42
C THR A 25 -5.09 10.27 16.88
N ALA A 26 -4.03 10.62 17.63
CA ALA A 26 -4.16 11.14 18.98
C ALA A 26 -4.85 12.52 18.98
N VAL A 27 -4.50 13.42 18.07
CA VAL A 27 -5.15 14.74 17.91
C VAL A 27 -6.61 14.58 17.51
N LEU A 28 -6.92 13.72 16.53
CA LEU A 28 -8.28 13.46 16.07
C LEU A 28 -9.15 12.83 17.18
N ARG A 29 -8.60 11.93 18.00
CA ARG A 29 -9.32 11.39 19.17
C ARG A 29 -9.62 12.45 20.22
N VAL A 30 -8.71 13.41 20.45
CA VAL A 30 -8.96 14.56 21.35
C VAL A 30 -10.06 15.46 20.78
N LEU A 31 -10.18 15.55 19.46
CA LEU A 31 -11.27 16.26 18.76
C LEU A 31 -12.57 15.43 18.63
N GLY A 32 -12.64 14.23 19.22
CA GLY A 32 -13.86 13.41 19.23
C GLY A 32 -14.06 12.52 18.00
N ALA A 33 -13.03 12.27 17.20
CA ALA A 33 -13.13 11.41 16.03
C ALA A 33 -13.53 9.97 16.40
N SER A 34 -14.56 9.48 15.72
CA SER A 34 -15.09 8.14 15.93
C SER A 34 -14.15 7.07 15.34
N HIS A 35 -14.19 5.88 15.94
CA HIS A 35 -13.50 4.68 15.47
C HIS A 35 -13.68 4.39 13.96
N ARG A 36 -14.86 4.73 13.44
CA ARG A 36 -15.25 4.53 12.04
C ARG A 36 -14.56 5.51 11.09
N GLN A 37 -14.31 6.75 11.52
CA GLN A 37 -13.57 7.74 10.73
C GLN A 37 -12.09 7.35 10.58
N ILE A 38 -11.46 6.87 11.65
CA ILE A 38 -10.06 6.43 11.63
C ILE A 38 -9.90 5.24 10.67
N MET A 39 -10.80 4.25 10.76
CA MET A 39 -10.77 3.09 9.85
C MET A 39 -11.02 3.47 8.40
N ASN A 40 -11.97 4.36 8.12
CA ASN A 40 -12.23 4.81 6.75
C ASN A 40 -11.02 5.52 6.14
N SER A 41 -10.37 6.42 6.90
CA SER A 41 -9.15 7.10 6.44
C SER A 41 -8.04 6.10 6.12
N LEU A 42 -7.83 5.11 6.99
CA LEU A 42 -6.83 4.07 6.78
C LEU A 42 -7.12 3.24 5.51
N TRP A 43 -8.37 2.84 5.30
CA TRP A 43 -8.77 2.15 4.07
C TRP A 43 -8.48 2.97 2.82
N PHE A 44 -8.84 4.25 2.82
CA PHE A 44 -8.59 5.13 1.67
C PHE A 44 -7.11 5.24 1.34
N GLU A 45 -6.27 5.47 2.34
CA GLU A 45 -4.85 5.68 2.13
C GLU A 45 -4.15 4.43 1.60
N PHE A 46 -4.46 3.25 2.15
CA PHE A 46 -3.87 2.00 1.69
C PHE A 46 -4.40 1.54 0.33
N ILE A 47 -5.68 1.80 0.03
CA ILE A 47 -6.22 1.55 -1.33
C ILE A 47 -5.47 2.42 -2.34
N LEU A 48 -5.26 3.71 -2.04
CA LEU A 48 -4.52 4.62 -2.92
C LEU A 48 -3.06 4.16 -3.12
N ILE A 49 -2.36 3.83 -2.04
CA ILE A 49 -0.99 3.32 -2.11
C ILE A 49 -0.95 2.01 -2.92
N GLY A 50 -1.86 1.08 -2.67
CA GLY A 50 -1.94 -0.21 -3.37
C GLY A 50 -2.19 -0.05 -4.87
N LEU A 51 -3.09 0.86 -5.26
CA LEU A 51 -3.36 1.18 -6.66
C LEU A 51 -2.13 1.79 -7.34
N LEU A 52 -1.49 2.78 -6.72
CA LEU A 52 -0.32 3.47 -7.27
C LEU A 52 0.88 2.51 -7.42
N SER A 53 1.16 1.71 -6.38
CA SER A 53 2.22 0.70 -6.43
C SER A 53 1.94 -0.38 -7.47
N GLY A 54 0.69 -0.87 -7.56
CA GLY A 54 0.29 -1.88 -8.55
C GLY A 54 0.42 -1.38 -10.00
N LEU A 55 0.03 -0.13 -10.25
CA LEU A 55 0.16 0.52 -11.55
C LEU A 55 1.63 0.70 -11.94
N LEU A 56 2.46 1.24 -11.04
CA LEU A 56 3.91 1.39 -11.26
C LEU A 56 4.59 0.04 -11.53
N ALA A 57 4.28 -0.98 -10.72
CA ALA A 57 4.83 -2.32 -10.89
C ALA A 57 4.44 -2.92 -12.24
N SER A 58 3.19 -2.73 -12.68
CA SER A 58 2.78 -3.22 -14.00
C SER A 58 3.47 -2.49 -15.14
N ILE A 59 3.64 -1.17 -15.05
CA ILE A 59 4.34 -0.40 -16.09
C ILE A 59 5.79 -0.90 -16.20
N ALA A 60 6.45 -1.06 -15.06
CA ALA A 60 7.81 -1.59 -15.01
C ALA A 60 7.89 -3.02 -15.57
N ALA A 61 6.99 -3.92 -15.17
CA ALA A 61 6.96 -5.30 -15.65
C ALA A 61 6.66 -5.37 -17.16
N GLY A 62 5.69 -4.59 -17.64
CA GLY A 62 5.37 -4.50 -19.06
C GLY A 62 6.53 -3.95 -19.90
N GLY A 63 7.19 -2.89 -19.42
CA GLY A 63 8.35 -2.30 -20.08
C GLY A 63 9.56 -3.24 -20.12
N LEU A 64 9.88 -3.91 -19.00
CA LEU A 64 10.94 -4.92 -18.96
C LEU A 64 10.61 -6.13 -19.84
N GLY A 65 9.35 -6.58 -19.84
CA GLY A 65 8.88 -7.66 -20.70
C GLY A 65 9.02 -7.32 -22.19
N ALA A 66 8.66 -6.09 -22.57
CA ALA A 66 8.82 -5.58 -23.93
C ALA A 66 10.30 -5.53 -24.35
N LEU A 67 11.17 -5.00 -23.48
CA LEU A 67 12.61 -4.93 -23.72
C LEU A 67 13.22 -6.31 -23.93
N LEU A 68 12.86 -7.29 -23.09
CA LEU A 68 13.36 -8.67 -23.21
C LEU A 68 12.82 -9.34 -24.48
N ALA A 69 11.54 -9.17 -24.79
CA ALA A 69 10.93 -9.75 -25.99
C ALA A 69 11.61 -9.25 -27.27
N LEU A 70 11.88 -7.94 -27.35
CA LEU A 70 12.50 -7.31 -28.52
C LEU A 70 14.00 -7.53 -28.62
N LYS A 71 14.73 -7.60 -27.50
CA LYS A 71 16.21 -7.69 -27.51
C LYS A 71 16.76 -9.10 -27.38
N LEU A 72 16.02 -10.00 -26.74
CA LEU A 72 16.53 -11.34 -26.41
C LEU A 72 15.81 -12.46 -27.16
N PHE A 73 14.55 -12.26 -27.55
CA PHE A 73 13.71 -13.34 -28.07
C PHE A 73 13.15 -13.11 -29.49
N ASP A 74 13.28 -11.92 -30.09
CA ASP A 74 12.70 -11.57 -31.41
C ASP A 74 11.20 -11.92 -31.56
N LEU A 75 10.45 -11.93 -30.44
CA LEU A 75 9.03 -12.23 -30.45
C LEU A 75 8.21 -11.00 -30.86
N PRO A 76 7.10 -11.15 -31.61
CA PRO A 76 6.17 -10.06 -31.87
C PRO A 76 5.56 -9.60 -30.54
N TRP A 77 5.90 -8.39 -30.13
CA TRP A 77 5.41 -7.81 -28.88
C TRP A 77 3.90 -7.55 -28.98
N ALA A 78 3.11 -8.32 -28.25
CA ALA A 78 1.68 -8.07 -28.07
C ALA A 78 1.44 -7.44 -26.69
N LEU A 79 0.82 -6.26 -26.68
CA LEU A 79 0.48 -5.56 -25.45
C LEU A 79 -0.71 -6.26 -24.78
N ASP A 80 -0.45 -7.12 -23.79
CA ASP A 80 -1.51 -7.81 -23.06
C ASP A 80 -2.07 -6.91 -21.94
N TRP A 81 -3.33 -6.48 -22.10
CA TRP A 81 -4.05 -5.65 -21.13
C TRP A 81 -4.26 -6.33 -19.77
N ARG A 82 -4.03 -7.65 -19.70
CA ARG A 82 -4.10 -8.41 -18.46
C ARG A 82 -2.99 -8.04 -17.48
N ILE A 83 -1.81 -7.65 -17.96
CA ILE A 83 -0.65 -7.31 -17.13
C ILE A 83 -0.96 -6.12 -16.19
N PRO A 84 -1.47 -4.97 -16.69
CA PRO A 84 -1.88 -3.86 -15.81
C PRO A 84 -3.04 -4.20 -14.91
N LEU A 85 -4.00 -5.01 -15.37
CA LEU A 85 -5.11 -5.44 -14.54
C LEU A 85 -4.65 -6.27 -13.33
N TYR A 86 -3.74 -7.23 -13.54
CA TYR A 86 -3.21 -8.05 -12.46
C TYR A 86 -2.28 -7.26 -11.54
N GLY A 87 -1.48 -6.33 -12.07
CA GLY A 87 -0.63 -5.45 -11.25
C GLY A 87 -1.45 -4.57 -10.31
N LEU A 88 -2.49 -3.92 -10.83
CA LEU A 88 -3.45 -3.15 -10.05
C LEU A 88 -4.15 -4.02 -9.00
N ALA A 89 -4.75 -5.14 -9.41
CA ALA A 89 -5.46 -6.03 -8.50
C ALA A 89 -4.54 -6.54 -7.38
N ALA A 90 -3.35 -7.03 -7.71
CA ALA A 90 -2.40 -7.54 -6.73
C ALA A 90 -1.91 -6.44 -5.77
N GLY A 91 -1.55 -5.25 -6.28
CA GLY A 91 -1.11 -4.13 -5.45
C GLY A 91 -2.18 -3.67 -4.46
N THR A 92 -3.43 -3.58 -4.93
CA THR A 92 -4.56 -3.14 -4.10
C THR A 92 -4.93 -4.19 -3.06
N ILE A 93 -5.01 -5.48 -3.43
CA ILE A 93 -5.31 -6.58 -2.51
C ILE A 93 -4.23 -6.69 -1.43
N LEU A 94 -2.96 -6.63 -1.81
CA LEU A 94 -1.85 -6.71 -0.87
C LEU A 94 -1.90 -5.55 0.13
N ALA A 95 -2.10 -4.31 -0.33
CA ALA A 95 -2.21 -3.15 0.57
C ALA A 95 -3.45 -3.23 1.49
N ALA A 96 -4.60 -3.66 0.95
CA ALA A 96 -5.84 -3.84 1.69
C ALA A 96 -5.71 -4.87 2.84
N LEU A 97 -4.93 -5.94 2.65
CA LEU A 97 -4.71 -6.97 3.68
C LEU A 97 -4.00 -6.42 4.93
N PHE A 98 -3.20 -5.34 4.80
CA PHE A 98 -2.52 -4.72 5.94
C PHE A 98 -3.44 -3.81 6.78
N VAL A 99 -4.53 -3.30 6.21
CA VAL A 99 -5.46 -2.39 6.90
C VAL A 99 -6.05 -2.98 8.20
N PRO A 100 -6.60 -4.22 8.23
CA PRO A 100 -7.13 -4.80 9.47
C PRO A 100 -6.04 -5.11 10.50
N TYR A 101 -4.80 -5.42 10.07
CA TYR A 101 -3.66 -5.61 10.97
C TYR A 101 -3.28 -4.30 11.66
N LEU A 102 -3.22 -3.20 10.91
CA LEU A 102 -2.95 -1.88 11.46
C LEU A 102 -4.07 -1.36 12.33
N GLY A 103 -5.32 -1.54 11.89
CA GLY A 103 -6.49 -1.12 12.66
C GLY A 103 -6.43 -1.72 14.05
N ARG A 104 -6.07 -3.00 14.18
CA ARG A 104 -5.86 -3.62 15.48
C ARG A 104 -4.75 -2.95 16.29
N ARG A 105 -3.60 -2.58 15.71
CA ARG A 105 -2.50 -1.91 16.45
C ARG A 105 -2.83 -0.48 16.87
N VAL A 106 -3.39 0.33 15.97
CA VAL A 106 -3.75 1.73 16.23
C VAL A 106 -4.90 1.81 17.25
N LEU A 107 -5.83 0.86 17.19
CA LEU A 107 -6.99 0.81 18.08
C LEU A 107 -6.70 0.11 19.42
N ALA A 108 -5.74 -0.83 19.45
CA ALA A 108 -5.28 -1.46 20.68
C ALA A 108 -4.40 -0.54 21.55
N LEU A 109 -4.07 0.68 21.10
CA LEU A 109 -3.49 1.71 21.95
C LEU A 109 -4.60 2.25 22.87
N PRO A 110 -4.63 1.87 24.16
CA PRO A 110 -5.61 2.37 25.09
C PRO A 110 -5.33 3.87 25.28
N PRO A 111 -6.38 4.73 25.29
CA PRO A 111 -6.24 6.18 25.47
C PRO A 111 -5.63 6.58 26.83
N ALA A 112 -5.26 5.62 27.68
CA ALA A 112 -4.71 5.84 29.02
C ALA A 112 -3.17 5.98 29.08
N ARG A 113 -2.42 5.69 28.00
CA ARG A 113 -0.94 5.84 28.00
C ARG A 113 -0.43 7.16 27.43
N SER A 114 -1.26 7.98 26.78
CA SER A 114 -0.85 9.30 26.29
C SER A 114 -0.91 10.41 27.34
N LEU A 115 -1.32 10.11 28.58
CA LEU A 115 -1.44 11.07 29.68
C LEU A 115 -0.50 10.78 30.87
N ARG A 116 0.39 9.78 30.77
CA ARG A 116 1.41 9.49 31.79
C ARG A 116 2.68 8.97 31.11
N GLY A 117 3.61 9.89 30.82
CA GLY A 117 4.96 9.60 30.32
C GLY A 117 5.44 10.71 29.42
#